data_AF-A0A6M0SM82-F1
#
_entry.id   AF-A0A6M0SM82-F1
#
_cell.length_a   1.000
_cell.length_b   1.000
_cell.length_c   1.000
_cell.angle_alpha   90.00
_cell.angle_beta   90.00
_cell.angle_gamma   90.00
#
_symmetry.space_group_name_H-M   'P 1'
#
loop_
_entity.id
_entity.type
_entity.pdbx_description
1 polymer ?
#
loop_
_entity_poly.entity_id
_entity_poly.type
_entity_poly.pdbx_seq_one_letter_code
_entity_poly.pdbx_strand_id
1 'polypeptide(L)'
;MNLLRSKPTEVNGDNIVNGEGAWSRDVDTEYKMLSDIQSRLGNNYNASGTIKLYTELEPCPSCRSVIEQFKQMYPNIDVEVVYSVKK
;
A
#
# COMPACT_ATOMS: atom_id res chain seq x y z
N MET A 1 -11.04 -1.46 -13.98
CA MET A 1 -11.01 -1.85 -12.56
C MET A 1 -9.58 -1.63 -12.08
N ASN A 2 -9.35 -0.71 -11.14
CA ASN A 2 -8.02 -0.44 -10.55
C ASN A 2 -8.10 -0.75 -9.04
N LEU A 3 -6.95 -1.01 -8.41
CA LEU A 3 -6.74 -1.68 -7.12
C LEU A 3 -7.51 -1.18 -5.93
N LEU A 4 -7.94 0.04 -6.03
CA LEU A 4 -8.26 0.83 -4.89
C LEU A 4 -9.68 1.29 -5.15
N ARG A 5 -10.63 0.41 -4.81
CA ARG A 5 -12.05 0.77 -4.71
C ARG A 5 -12.19 2.12 -3.98
N SER A 6 -11.26 2.42 -3.07
CA SER A 6 -11.05 3.69 -2.40
C SER A 6 -9.63 4.23 -2.68
N LYS A 7 -9.52 5.46 -3.18
CA LYS A 7 -8.26 6.23 -3.27
C LYS A 7 -7.41 6.06 -1.99
N PRO A 8 -6.07 6.15 -2.09
CA PRO A 8 -5.23 6.05 -0.91
C PRO A 8 -5.57 7.19 0.04
N THR A 9 -5.64 6.89 1.34
CA THR A 9 -6.02 7.86 2.37
C THR A 9 -5.12 9.08 2.31
N GLU A 10 -5.67 10.28 2.36
CA GLU A 10 -4.86 11.50 2.32
C GLU A 10 -4.17 11.73 3.67
N VAL A 11 -2.87 12.07 3.63
CA VAL A 11 -2.07 12.38 4.81
C VAL A 11 -1.21 13.62 4.56
N ASN A 12 -0.92 14.39 5.60
CA ASN A 12 -0.01 15.54 5.53
C ASN A 12 1.45 15.13 5.82
N GLY A 13 2.36 16.11 5.90
CA GLY A 13 3.79 15.88 6.15
C GLY A 13 4.09 15.20 7.50
N ASP A 14 3.19 15.32 8.47
CA ASP A 14 3.30 14.72 9.81
C ASP A 14 2.58 13.37 9.91
N ASN A 15 2.19 12.77 8.78
CA ASN A 15 1.42 11.53 8.71
C ASN A 15 0.03 11.64 9.39
N ILE A 16 -0.55 12.84 9.50
CA ILE A 16 -1.90 13.01 10.03
C ILE A 16 -2.92 12.76 8.92
N VAL A 17 -3.80 11.78 9.14
CA VAL A 17 -4.91 11.47 8.23
C VAL A 17 -5.88 12.65 8.15
N ASN A 18 -6.15 13.14 6.93
CA ASN A 18 -6.98 14.31 6.67
C ASN A 18 -6.55 15.56 7.47
N GLY A 19 -5.26 15.68 7.81
CA GLY A 19 -4.70 16.87 8.44
C GLY A 19 -4.66 18.08 7.49
N GLU A 20 -4.35 19.25 8.04
CA GLU A 20 -4.12 20.44 7.21
C GLU A 20 -2.97 20.18 6.21
N GLY A 21 -3.20 20.49 4.93
CA GLY A 21 -2.26 20.20 3.85
C GLY A 21 -2.15 18.72 3.48
N ALA A 22 -3.08 17.86 3.93
CA ALA A 22 -3.11 16.46 3.49
C ALA A 22 -3.35 16.35 1.98
N TRP A 23 -2.71 15.36 1.38
CA TRP A 23 -2.84 15.08 -0.05
C TRP A 23 -2.74 13.58 -0.31
N SER A 24 -3.17 13.17 -1.50
CA SER A 24 -3.20 11.76 -1.90
C SER A 24 -1.79 11.23 -2.17
N ARG A 25 -1.37 10.20 -1.45
CA ARG A 25 -0.05 9.57 -1.61
C ARG A 25 0.01 8.54 -2.74
N ASP A 26 -0.74 8.75 -3.82
CA ASP A 26 -0.82 7.83 -4.97
C ASP A 26 0.47 7.78 -5.82
N VAL A 27 1.43 8.65 -5.52
CA VAL A 27 2.77 8.67 -6.10
C VAL A 27 3.79 7.86 -5.29
N ASP A 28 3.45 7.47 -4.05
CA ASP A 28 4.37 6.71 -3.21
C ASP A 28 4.67 5.32 -3.82
N THR A 29 5.88 4.82 -3.61
CA THR A 29 6.38 3.60 -4.25
C THR A 29 5.53 2.39 -3.88
N GLU A 30 5.08 2.28 -2.63
CA GLU A 30 4.21 1.20 -2.16
C GLU A 30 2.90 1.16 -2.93
N TYR A 31 2.33 2.33 -3.24
CA TYR A 31 1.15 2.45 -4.08
C TYR A 31 1.42 1.92 -5.49
N LYS A 32 2.48 2.41 -6.13
CA LYS A 32 2.78 2.07 -7.53
C LYS A 32 3.09 0.58 -7.70
N MET A 33 3.88 0.00 -6.81
CA MET A 33 4.28 -1.41 -6.90
C MET A 33 3.12 -2.36 -6.64
N LEU A 34 2.36 -2.16 -5.55
CA LEU A 34 1.18 -3.00 -5.31
C LEU A 34 0.18 -2.84 -6.45
N SER A 35 0.05 -1.63 -7.00
CA SER A 35 -0.81 -1.39 -8.15
C SER A 35 -0.39 -2.14 -9.41
N ASP A 36 0.91 -2.18 -9.69
CA ASP A 36 1.42 -2.98 -10.80
C ASP A 36 1.14 -4.48 -10.58
N ILE A 37 1.35 -4.99 -9.36
CA ILE A 37 1.14 -6.41 -9.04
C ILE A 37 -0.33 -6.81 -9.24
N GLN A 38 -1.31 -6.08 -8.72
CA GLN A 38 -2.71 -6.43 -8.98
C GLN A 38 -3.05 -6.28 -10.46
N SER A 39 -2.48 -5.31 -11.19
CA SER A 39 -2.78 -5.20 -12.62
C SER A 39 -2.42 -6.49 -13.37
N ARG A 40 -1.35 -7.18 -12.91
CA ARG A 40 -0.91 -8.49 -13.43
C ARG A 40 -1.76 -9.65 -12.92
N LEU A 41 -2.17 -9.63 -11.65
CA LEU A 41 -3.01 -10.68 -11.06
C LEU A 41 -4.46 -10.64 -11.58
N GLY A 42 -4.98 -9.45 -11.88
CA GLY A 42 -6.35 -9.24 -12.32
C GLY A 42 -7.36 -9.85 -11.34
N ASN A 43 -8.32 -10.61 -11.88
CA ASN A 43 -9.37 -11.25 -11.08
C ASN A 43 -8.93 -12.58 -10.43
N ASN A 44 -7.63 -12.91 -10.45
CA ASN A 44 -7.12 -14.09 -9.76
C ASN A 44 -6.99 -13.84 -8.25
N TYR A 45 -8.11 -13.64 -7.56
CA TYR A 45 -8.15 -13.37 -6.12
C TYR A 45 -7.67 -14.56 -5.27
N ASN A 46 -7.59 -15.75 -5.85
CA ASN A 46 -7.06 -16.94 -5.21
C ASN A 46 -5.54 -17.10 -5.37
N ALA A 47 -4.87 -16.18 -6.10
CA ALA A 47 -3.41 -16.16 -6.20
C ALA A 47 -2.78 -16.21 -4.81
N SER A 48 -1.75 -17.03 -4.66
CA SER A 48 -1.06 -17.23 -3.39
C SER A 48 0.43 -17.02 -3.53
N GLY A 49 1.07 -16.70 -2.42
CA GLY A 49 2.52 -16.48 -2.36
C GLY A 49 2.89 -15.50 -1.26
N THR A 50 4.11 -14.96 -1.36
CA THR A 50 4.64 -14.00 -0.40
C THR A 50 5.27 -12.83 -1.14
N ILE A 51 4.93 -11.61 -0.71
CA ILE A 51 5.58 -10.36 -1.11
C ILE A 51 6.35 -9.86 0.10
N LYS A 52 7.68 -9.72 -0.04
CA LYS A 52 8.52 -9.03 0.94
C LYS A 52 8.84 -7.63 0.43
N LEU A 53 8.31 -6.62 1.09
CA LEU A 53 8.46 -5.21 0.74
C LEU A 53 9.51 -4.56 1.64
N TYR A 54 10.63 -4.17 1.04
CA TYR A 54 11.69 -3.43 1.72
C TYR A 54 11.59 -1.94 1.41
N THR A 55 11.55 -1.11 2.44
CA THR A 55 11.50 0.35 2.29
C THR A 55 12.43 1.04 3.31
N GLU A 56 12.92 2.22 2.97
CA GLU A 56 13.83 2.96 3.85
C GLU A 56 13.10 3.60 5.03
N LEU A 57 11.84 3.98 4.84
CA LEU A 57 11.02 4.67 5.81
C LEU A 57 9.86 3.79 6.25
N GLU A 58 9.41 3.97 7.49
CA GLU A 58 8.17 3.36 7.94
C GLU A 58 7.02 3.80 7.01
N PRO A 59 6.20 2.87 6.48
CA PRO A 59 5.08 3.23 5.62
C PRO A 59 4.14 4.20 6.32
N CYS A 60 3.84 5.32 5.67
CA CYS A 60 2.87 6.29 6.16
C CYS A 60 1.47 5.66 6.28
N PRO A 61 0.52 6.27 7.00
CA PRO A 61 -0.84 5.73 7.13
C PRO A 61 -1.53 5.51 5.78
N SER A 62 -1.22 6.33 4.77
CA SER A 62 -1.72 6.13 3.41
C SER A 62 -1.20 4.83 2.78
N CYS A 63 0.11 4.60 2.82
CA CYS A 63 0.72 3.37 2.29
C CYS A 63 0.23 2.13 3.04
N ARG A 64 0.05 2.21 4.37
CA ARG A 64 -0.56 1.11 5.15
C ARG A 64 -1.98 0.78 4.68
N SER A 65 -2.79 1.81 4.40
CA SER A 65 -4.14 1.60 3.85
C SER A 65 -4.10 0.88 2.50
N VAL A 66 -3.14 1.20 1.63
CA VAL A 66 -2.96 0.50 0.34
C VAL A 66 -2.57 -0.96 0.55
N ILE A 67 -1.63 -1.24 1.46
CA ILE A 67 -1.20 -2.60 1.80
C ILE A 67 -2.38 -3.44 2.32
N GLU A 68 -3.19 -2.87 3.22
CA GLU A 68 -4.36 -3.57 3.76
C GLU A 68 -5.45 -3.80 2.68
N GLN A 69 -5.69 -2.83 1.79
CA GLN A 69 -6.59 -3.02 0.65
C GLN A 69 -6.11 -4.15 -0.27
N PHE A 70 -4.80 -4.22 -0.55
CA PHE A 70 -4.22 -5.30 -1.36
C PHE A 70 -4.42 -6.66 -0.70
N LYS A 71 -4.14 -6.77 0.61
CA LYS A 71 -4.31 -8.01 1.39
C LYS A 71 -5.78 -8.46 1.45
N GLN A 72 -6.72 -7.52 1.54
CA GLN A 72 -8.16 -7.82 1.48
C GLN A 72 -8.58 -8.36 0.10
N MET A 73 -7.96 -7.88 -0.97
CA MET A 73 -8.25 -8.32 -2.33
C MET A 73 -7.61 -9.67 -2.67
N TYR A 74 -6.42 -9.94 -2.17
CA TYR A 74 -5.64 -11.17 -2.40
C TYR A 74 -5.30 -11.86 -1.08
N PRO A 75 -6.28 -12.49 -0.41
CA PRO A 75 -6.12 -12.98 0.97
C PRO A 75 -5.10 -14.13 1.11
N ASN A 76 -4.74 -14.80 0.01
CA ASN A 76 -3.75 -15.89 0.03
C ASN A 76 -2.32 -15.41 -0.27
N ILE A 77 -2.12 -14.10 -0.47
CA ILE A 77 -0.79 -13.49 -0.61
C ILE A 77 -0.40 -12.88 0.73
N ASP A 78 0.66 -13.40 1.33
CA ASP A 78 1.26 -12.81 2.51
C ASP A 78 2.10 -11.58 2.12
N VAL A 79 1.94 -10.47 2.84
CA VAL A 79 2.67 -9.22 2.57
C VAL A 79 3.45 -8.85 3.82
N GLU A 80 4.75 -9.09 3.79
CA GLU A 80 5.70 -8.74 4.85
C GLU A 80 6.35 -7.40 4.52
N VAL A 81 6.29 -6.44 5.45
CA VAL A 81 6.90 -5.13 5.27
C VAL A 81 8.07 -4.97 6.23
N VAL A 82 9.24 -4.70 5.67
CA VAL A 82 10.49 -4.49 6.39
C VAL A 82 10.97 -3.07 6.12
N TYR A 83 11.19 -2.31 7.18
CA TYR A 83 11.69 -0.94 7.08
C TYR A 83 12.83 -0.66 8.05
N SER A 84 13.65 0.33 7.71
CA SER A 84 14.76 0.73 8.56
C SER A 84 14.24 1.46 9.79
N VAL A 85 14.62 1.00 10.98
CA VAL A 85 14.36 1.71 12.23
C VAL A 85 15.49 2.70 12.44
N LYS A 86 15.22 4.00 12.29
CA LYS A 86 16.19 5.03 12.70
C LYS A 86 16.37 4.94 14.21
N LYS A 87 17.61 4.71 14.65
CA LYS A 87 18.03 4.80 16.06
C LYS A 87 18.20 6.26 16.47
#